data_AF-A0A955CU26-F1
#
_entry.id   AF-A0A955CU26-F1
#
_cell.length_a   1.000
_cell.length_b   1.000
_cell.length_c   1.000
_cell.angle_alpha   90.00
_cell.angle_beta   90.00
_cell.angle_gamma   90.00
#
_symmetry.space_group_name_H-M   'P 1'
#
loop_
_entity.id
_entity.type
_entity.pdbx_description
1 polymer ?
#
loop_
_entity_poly.entity_id
_entity_poly.type
_entity_poly.pdbx_seq_one_letter_code
_entity_poly.pdbx_strand_id
1 'polypeptide(L)'
;MNDRPASTDTAPLQPTGSAVIAESAQKTSVIDAIKRNEPIEPVVHSTLDDEKPILDVQDFCLYYGQSKALHNISMIVPEARVTALIGPSGCGKSTLLRSVNRMNDLIDGVRVTGEMVLAGRPVYAHDVDVIDLRKRMGMVFQKPNPFPMSIYENVVYPLRIDGENRRSVLDEACERSLKAAAIWDEVKDRLKRSALGLSGGQQQRLCIARAVVADPEVLLMDEPCSALDPIATLRVEELIHEISQRFTVLIVTHNMHQATRVSDFTAFMYLGRLVEYGATADLFQNPKLPETEQYITGRFG
;
A
#
# COMPACT_ATOMS: atom_id res chain seq x y z
N MET A 1 -70.88 39.58 -47.02
CA MET A 1 -71.16 40.08 -45.67
C MET A 1 -70.25 39.29 -44.74
N ASN A 2 -69.29 40.01 -44.14
CA ASN A 2 -68.20 39.55 -43.29
C ASN A 2 -68.72 38.68 -42.11
N ASP A 3 -67.98 37.77 -41.47
CA ASP A 3 -66.60 37.84 -40.93
C ASP A 3 -65.97 36.45 -40.75
N ARG A 4 -64.63 36.40 -40.78
CA ARG A 4 -63.73 35.34 -40.27
C ARG A 4 -63.16 35.80 -38.90
N PRO A 5 -62.25 35.07 -38.20
CA PRO A 5 -62.06 33.61 -37.97
C PRO A 5 -61.72 33.30 -36.47
N ALA A 6 -61.49 32.03 -36.09
CA ALA A 6 -60.46 31.67 -35.11
C ALA A 6 -60.10 30.18 -35.15
N SER A 7 -58.80 29.93 -35.20
CA SER A 7 -58.06 28.67 -35.20
C SER A 7 -58.10 27.92 -33.87
N THR A 8 -58.16 26.59 -33.92
CA THR A 8 -57.47 25.74 -32.93
C THR A 8 -56.85 24.53 -33.60
N ASP A 9 -55.53 24.48 -33.45
CA ASP A 9 -54.60 23.42 -33.77
C ASP A 9 -54.53 22.48 -32.54
N THR A 10 -54.47 21.15 -32.72
CA THR A 10 -53.79 20.19 -31.81
C THR A 10 -53.96 18.72 -32.25
N ALA A 11 -52.88 18.23 -32.87
CA ALA A 11 -52.14 16.96 -32.68
C ALA A 11 -52.84 15.62 -32.27
N PRO A 12 -52.29 14.47 -32.73
CA PRO A 12 -52.92 13.15 -32.65
C PRO A 12 -52.72 12.42 -31.30
N LEU A 13 -53.60 11.44 -31.07
CA LEU A 13 -53.64 10.53 -29.91
C LEU A 13 -52.28 9.87 -29.61
N GLN A 14 -51.82 10.03 -28.37
CA GLN A 14 -50.76 9.21 -27.77
C GLN A 14 -51.26 7.78 -27.51
N PRO A 15 -50.44 6.74 -27.75
CA PRO A 15 -50.73 5.41 -27.24
C PRO A 15 -50.52 5.37 -25.72
N THR A 16 -51.46 4.71 -25.08
CA THR A 16 -51.55 4.38 -23.66
C THR A 16 -50.28 3.72 -23.13
N GLY A 17 -49.80 4.22 -22.00
CA GLY A 17 -48.64 3.69 -21.31
C GLY A 17 -48.83 2.26 -20.83
N SER A 18 -47.76 1.46 -20.91
CA SER A 18 -47.47 0.25 -20.13
C SER A 18 -46.13 -0.35 -20.60
N ALA A 19 -45.02 0.35 -20.35
CA ALA A 19 -43.62 -0.07 -20.47
C ALA A 19 -42.83 1.24 -20.45
N VAL A 20 -42.05 1.63 -19.45
CA VAL A 20 -40.95 0.91 -18.79
C VAL A 20 -40.77 1.62 -17.44
N ILE A 21 -41.10 0.96 -16.33
CA ILE A 21 -40.52 1.30 -15.03
C ILE A 21 -39.73 0.06 -14.63
N ALA A 22 -38.62 -0.15 -15.34
CA ALA A 22 -37.60 -1.08 -14.94
C ALA A 22 -36.64 -0.33 -14.00
N GLU A 23 -36.81 -0.61 -12.71
CA GLU A 23 -35.75 -0.66 -11.69
C GLU A 23 -34.58 0.32 -11.84
N SER A 24 -34.77 1.56 -11.37
CA SER A 24 -33.66 2.33 -10.81
C SER A 24 -33.65 2.18 -9.29
N ALA A 25 -33.39 0.96 -8.80
CA ALA A 25 -32.90 0.82 -7.44
C ALA A 25 -31.47 1.37 -7.44
N GLN A 26 -31.32 2.62 -7.00
CA GLN A 26 -30.03 3.24 -6.73
C GLN A 26 -29.25 2.29 -5.81
N LYS A 27 -28.28 1.54 -6.35
CA LYS A 27 -27.30 0.84 -5.53
C LYS A 27 -26.73 1.90 -4.59
N THR A 28 -26.95 1.73 -3.29
CA THR A 28 -26.42 2.66 -2.30
C THR A 28 -24.91 2.73 -2.49
N SER A 29 -24.35 3.93 -2.53
CA SER A 29 -22.91 4.12 -2.67
C SER A 29 -22.16 3.30 -1.62
N VAL A 30 -21.10 2.62 -2.05
CA VAL A 30 -20.26 1.81 -1.14
C VAL A 30 -19.69 2.71 -0.04
N ILE A 31 -19.31 3.94 -0.39
CA ILE A 31 -18.80 4.93 0.58
C ILE A 31 -19.86 5.34 1.59
N ASP A 32 -21.11 5.54 1.17
CA ASP A 32 -22.18 5.91 2.08
C ASP A 32 -22.51 4.78 3.05
N ALA A 33 -22.52 3.54 2.57
CA ALA A 33 -22.63 2.36 3.43
C ALA A 33 -21.49 2.34 4.48
N ILE A 34 -20.25 2.57 4.05
CA ILE A 34 -19.09 2.63 4.96
C ILE A 34 -19.23 3.75 5.99
N LYS A 35 -19.69 4.95 5.59
CA LYS A 35 -19.91 6.08 6.50
C LYS A 35 -21.00 5.79 7.54
N ARG A 36 -22.02 4.99 7.18
CA ARG A 36 -23.04 4.48 8.10
C ARG A 36 -22.57 3.26 8.92
N ASN A 37 -21.29 2.89 8.79
CA ASN A 37 -20.66 1.74 9.43
C ASN A 37 -21.31 0.40 9.06
N GLU A 38 -21.91 0.33 7.88
CA GLU A 38 -22.47 -0.91 7.33
C GLU A 38 -21.33 -1.85 6.86
N PRO A 39 -21.55 -3.18 6.87
CA PRO A 39 -20.65 -4.11 6.24
C PRO A 39 -20.68 -3.92 4.73
N ILE A 40 -19.51 -4.04 4.09
CA ILE A 40 -19.37 -4.06 2.64
C ILE A 40 -18.50 -5.26 2.26
N GLU A 41 -18.80 -5.86 1.12
CA GLU A 41 -17.90 -6.82 0.49
C GLU A 41 -16.97 -6.07 -0.46
N PRO A 42 -15.64 -6.23 -0.34
CA PRO A 42 -14.70 -5.60 -1.25
C PRO A 42 -14.85 -6.20 -2.65
N VAL A 43 -14.68 -5.38 -3.68
CA VAL A 43 -14.60 -5.87 -5.05
C VAL A 43 -13.17 -6.32 -5.34
N VAL A 44 -12.97 -7.65 -5.38
CA VAL A 44 -11.67 -8.24 -5.73
C VAL A 44 -11.70 -8.68 -7.19
N HIS A 45 -10.66 -8.32 -7.95
CA HIS A 45 -10.52 -8.71 -9.35
C HIS A 45 -9.96 -10.13 -9.44
N SER A 46 -10.48 -10.93 -10.38
CA SER A 46 -10.07 -12.32 -10.58
C SER A 46 -8.61 -12.49 -11.02
N THR A 47 -7.93 -11.40 -11.40
CA THR A 47 -6.49 -11.40 -11.68
C THR A 47 -5.64 -11.86 -10.49
N LEU A 48 -6.18 -11.83 -9.27
CA LEU A 48 -5.51 -12.29 -8.07
C LEU A 48 -5.68 -13.80 -7.81
N ASP A 49 -6.62 -14.46 -8.48
CA ASP A 49 -6.95 -15.87 -8.22
C ASP A 49 -5.79 -16.81 -8.58
N ASP A 50 -4.95 -16.40 -9.54
CA ASP A 50 -3.79 -17.15 -10.02
C ASP A 50 -2.48 -16.80 -9.27
N GLU A 51 -2.51 -15.82 -8.37
CA GLU A 51 -1.31 -15.32 -7.68
C GLU A 51 -1.01 -16.12 -6.41
N LYS A 52 0.27 -16.44 -6.20
CA LYS A 52 0.70 -17.12 -4.98
C LYS A 52 0.90 -16.10 -3.84
N PRO A 53 0.17 -16.22 -2.72
CA PRO A 53 0.33 -15.29 -1.60
C PRO A 53 1.64 -15.56 -0.83
N ILE A 54 2.42 -14.51 -0.57
CA ILE A 54 3.45 -14.55 0.49
C ILE A 54 2.87 -14.10 1.84
N LEU A 55 1.92 -13.16 1.81
CA LEU A 55 1.15 -12.73 2.97
C LEU A 55 -0.33 -12.91 2.66
N ASP A 56 -1.05 -13.51 3.59
CA ASP A 56 -2.50 -13.66 3.53
C ASP A 56 -3.12 -13.00 4.76
N VAL A 57 -4.06 -12.08 4.55
CA VAL A 57 -4.78 -11.34 5.59
C VAL A 57 -6.23 -11.78 5.54
N GLN A 58 -6.76 -12.27 6.66
CA GLN A 58 -8.10 -12.88 6.74
C GLN A 58 -8.92 -12.24 7.86
N ASP A 59 -10.02 -11.58 7.48
CA ASP A 59 -10.99 -10.94 8.38
C ASP A 59 -10.35 -10.02 9.44
N PHE A 60 -9.21 -9.43 9.09
CA PHE A 60 -8.37 -8.74 10.05
C PHE A 60 -9.03 -7.44 10.52
N CYS A 61 -9.10 -7.29 11.84
CA CYS A 61 -9.60 -6.10 12.49
C CYS A 61 -8.57 -5.57 13.48
N LEU A 62 -8.51 -4.25 13.61
CA LEU A 62 -7.67 -3.59 14.60
C LEU A 62 -8.50 -2.53 15.33
N TYR A 63 -8.31 -2.47 16.64
CA TYR A 63 -8.98 -1.57 17.56
C TYR A 63 -7.93 -0.73 18.32
N TYR A 64 -8.17 0.57 18.43
CA TYR A 64 -7.49 1.46 19.36
C TYR A 64 -8.44 1.75 20.53
N GLY A 65 -8.25 1.04 21.65
CA GLY A 65 -9.21 1.02 22.74
C GLY A 65 -10.57 0.50 22.27
N GLN A 66 -11.59 1.36 22.32
CA GLN A 66 -12.95 1.01 21.86
C GLN A 66 -13.20 1.33 20.38
N SER A 67 -12.32 2.12 19.75
CA SER A 67 -12.50 2.54 18.35
C SER A 67 -11.95 1.47 17.41
N LYS A 68 -12.76 1.01 16.46
CA LYS A 68 -12.33 0.08 15.39
C LYS A 68 -11.69 0.92 14.27
N ALA A 69 -10.44 0.63 13.95
CA ALA A 69 -9.66 1.34 12.94
C ALA A 69 -9.51 0.54 11.64
N LEU A 70 -9.50 -0.79 11.73
CA LEU A 70 -9.53 -1.70 10.58
C LEU A 70 -10.71 -2.65 10.73
N HIS A 71 -11.43 -2.85 9.65
CA HIS A 71 -12.72 -3.53 9.60
C HIS A 71 -12.66 -4.67 8.58
N ASN A 72 -12.47 -5.90 9.08
CA ASN A 72 -12.63 -7.14 8.33
C ASN A 72 -11.85 -7.11 7.01
N ILE A 73 -10.57 -6.74 7.10
CA ILE A 73 -9.69 -6.70 5.94
C ILE A 73 -9.36 -8.14 5.54
N SER A 74 -9.71 -8.50 4.30
CA SER A 74 -9.32 -9.76 3.69
C SER A 74 -8.63 -9.48 2.36
N MET A 75 -7.35 -9.82 2.25
CA MET A 75 -6.56 -9.65 1.03
C MET A 75 -5.28 -10.50 1.06
N ILE A 76 -4.82 -10.89 -0.12
CA ILE A 76 -3.47 -11.44 -0.28
C ILE A 76 -2.47 -10.35 -0.65
N VAL A 77 -1.19 -10.61 -0.42
CA VAL A 77 -0.07 -9.92 -1.06
C VAL A 77 0.68 -10.98 -1.87
N PRO A 78 0.68 -10.89 -3.21
CA PRO A 78 1.39 -11.82 -4.07
C PRO A 78 2.90 -11.80 -3.86
N GLU A 79 3.53 -12.98 -3.93
CA GLU A 79 4.98 -13.16 -3.83
C GLU A 79 5.71 -12.51 -5.02
N ALA A 80 6.82 -11.81 -4.76
CA ALA A 80 7.65 -11.15 -5.77
C ALA A 80 6.88 -10.15 -6.67
N ARG A 81 5.93 -9.44 -6.05
CA ARG A 81 5.13 -8.37 -6.65
C ARG A 81 5.13 -7.14 -5.77
N VAL A 82 4.76 -6.01 -6.36
CA VAL A 82 4.49 -4.76 -5.65
C VAL A 82 2.98 -4.60 -5.49
N THR A 83 2.52 -4.59 -4.24
CA THR A 83 1.14 -4.26 -3.88
C THR A 83 1.08 -2.86 -3.25
N ALA A 84 0.33 -1.94 -3.86
CA ALA A 84 0.09 -0.61 -3.34
C ALA A 84 -1.21 -0.54 -2.53
N LEU A 85 -1.13 0.00 -1.31
CA LEU A 85 -2.28 0.45 -0.51
C LEU A 85 -2.51 1.93 -0.79
N ILE A 86 -3.66 2.26 -1.37
CA ILE A 86 -4.06 3.64 -1.70
C ILE A 86 -5.35 4.02 -0.96
N GLY A 87 -5.64 5.32 -0.87
CA GLY A 87 -6.84 5.82 -0.20
C GLY A 87 -6.61 7.13 0.55
N PRO A 88 -7.67 7.84 0.95
CA PRO A 88 -7.57 9.11 1.66
C PRO A 88 -6.73 9.04 2.93
N SER A 89 -6.26 10.19 3.41
CA SER A 89 -5.59 10.23 4.72
C SER A 89 -6.52 9.71 5.82
N GLY A 90 -5.97 8.98 6.79
CA GLY A 90 -6.74 8.41 7.90
C GLY A 90 -7.58 7.17 7.57
N CYS A 91 -7.54 6.64 6.33
CA CYS A 91 -8.31 5.44 5.99
C CYS A 91 -7.73 4.11 6.49
N GLY A 92 -6.61 4.12 7.23
CA GLY A 92 -6.04 2.92 7.87
C GLY A 92 -4.88 2.24 7.13
N LYS A 93 -4.38 2.78 6.01
CA LYS A 93 -3.28 2.18 5.22
C LYS A 93 -2.03 1.86 6.04
N SER A 94 -1.45 2.87 6.70
CA SER A 94 -0.25 2.71 7.54
C SER A 94 -0.54 1.83 8.76
N THR A 95 -1.78 1.86 9.29
CA THR A 95 -2.22 0.95 10.35
C THR A 95 -2.19 -0.50 9.87
N LEU A 96 -2.72 -0.79 8.67
CA LEU A 96 -2.69 -2.13 8.08
C LEU A 96 -1.24 -2.58 7.84
N LEU A 97 -0.44 -1.73 7.18
CA LEU A 97 0.99 -2.00 6.92
C LEU A 97 1.76 -2.34 8.20
N ARG A 98 1.60 -1.55 9.27
CA ARG A 98 2.26 -1.76 10.58
C ARG A 98 1.70 -2.94 11.38
N SER A 99 0.53 -3.45 11.00
CA SER A 99 -0.03 -4.67 11.61
C SER A 99 0.74 -5.89 11.12
N VAL A 100 1.16 -5.90 9.84
CA VAL A 100 1.89 -7.02 9.22
C VAL A 100 3.17 -7.38 9.99
N ASN A 101 3.95 -6.39 10.46
CA ASN A 101 5.16 -6.61 11.25
C ASN A 101 4.98 -6.38 12.77
N ARG A 102 3.72 -6.33 13.24
CA ARG A 102 3.34 -6.12 14.65
C ARG A 102 4.01 -4.89 15.29
N MET A 103 4.14 -3.81 14.53
CA MET A 103 4.58 -2.52 15.09
C MET A 103 3.48 -1.84 15.90
N ASN A 104 2.20 -2.10 15.58
CA ASN A 104 1.08 -1.52 16.34
C ASN A 104 0.96 -2.08 17.77
N ASP A 105 1.54 -3.25 18.07
CA ASP A 105 1.58 -3.83 19.41
C ASP A 105 2.28 -2.91 20.44
N LEU A 106 3.09 -1.96 19.97
CA LEU A 106 3.76 -0.97 20.81
C LEU A 106 2.83 0.18 21.24
N ILE A 107 1.61 0.23 20.73
CA ILE A 107 0.62 1.26 21.05
C ILE A 107 -0.33 0.72 22.12
N ASP A 108 -0.46 1.45 23.22
CA ASP A 108 -1.31 1.06 24.35
C ASP A 108 -2.78 0.89 23.92
N GLY A 109 -3.40 -0.19 24.40
CA GLY A 109 -4.81 -0.48 24.14
C GLY A 109 -5.11 -0.98 22.72
N VAL A 110 -4.10 -1.33 21.92
CA VAL A 110 -4.32 -2.03 20.65
C VAL A 110 -4.82 -3.44 20.89
N ARG A 111 -5.88 -3.80 20.15
CA ARG A 111 -6.40 -5.17 20.06
C ARG A 111 -6.61 -5.53 18.60
N VAL A 112 -6.32 -6.77 18.26
CA VAL A 112 -6.56 -7.32 16.92
C VAL A 112 -7.48 -8.54 16.97
N THR A 113 -8.16 -8.82 15.86
CA THR A 113 -8.87 -10.08 15.61
C THR A 113 -8.71 -10.46 14.13
N GLY A 114 -9.05 -11.69 13.77
CA GLY A 114 -8.73 -12.24 12.44
C GLY A 114 -7.30 -12.74 12.40
N GLU A 115 -6.83 -13.09 11.21
CA GLU A 115 -5.55 -13.77 11.02
C GLU A 115 -4.69 -13.09 9.96
N MET A 116 -3.37 -13.19 10.14
CA MET A 116 -2.39 -12.87 9.12
C MET A 116 -1.39 -14.01 9.05
N VAL A 117 -1.07 -14.48 7.85
CA VAL A 117 -0.16 -15.60 7.61
C VAL A 117 0.94 -15.17 6.66
N LEU A 118 2.20 -15.16 7.12
CA LEU A 118 3.39 -14.86 6.32
C LEU A 118 4.12 -16.17 5.98
N ALA A 119 4.21 -16.49 4.69
CA ALA A 119 4.86 -17.67 4.14
C ALA A 119 4.40 -18.97 4.85
N GLY A 120 3.08 -19.09 5.05
CA GLY A 120 2.45 -20.22 5.74
C GLY A 120 2.59 -20.22 7.27
N ARG A 121 3.14 -19.16 7.88
CA ARG A 121 3.29 -19.03 9.34
C ARG A 121 2.40 -17.92 9.90
N PRO A 122 1.59 -18.17 10.93
CA PRO A 122 0.79 -17.13 11.57
C PRO A 122 1.66 -15.99 12.12
N VAL A 123 1.24 -14.75 11.91
CA VAL A 123 1.89 -13.53 12.41
C VAL A 123 1.52 -13.27 13.87
N TYR A 124 0.28 -13.60 14.26
CA TYR A 124 -0.31 -13.28 15.57
C TYR A 124 -0.45 -14.49 16.51
N ALA A 125 0.19 -15.62 16.21
CA ALA A 125 0.22 -16.75 17.14
C ALA A 125 1.01 -16.39 18.43
N HIS A 126 0.65 -17.02 19.53
CA HIS A 126 1.17 -16.70 20.88
C HIS A 126 2.68 -16.94 21.01
N ASP A 127 3.23 -17.89 20.24
CA ASP A 127 4.63 -18.30 20.24
C ASP A 127 5.51 -17.55 19.23
N VAL A 128 4.95 -16.58 18.49
CA VAL A 128 5.70 -15.80 17.51
C VAL A 128 6.68 -14.86 18.21
N ASP A 129 7.98 -15.05 17.94
CA ASP A 129 9.00 -14.05 18.25
C ASP A 129 8.88 -12.86 17.28
N VAL A 130 8.46 -11.72 17.83
CA VAL A 130 8.27 -10.47 17.08
C VAL A 130 9.59 -9.94 16.51
N ILE A 131 10.73 -10.23 17.14
CA ILE A 131 12.04 -9.81 16.65
C ILE A 131 12.36 -10.59 15.37
N ASP A 132 12.20 -11.90 15.36
CA ASP A 132 12.44 -12.73 14.17
C ASP A 132 11.43 -12.45 13.05
N LEU A 133 10.16 -12.18 13.39
CA LEU A 133 9.17 -11.70 12.43
C LEU A 133 9.64 -10.42 11.72
N ARG A 134 10.15 -9.44 12.48
CA ARG A 134 10.64 -8.17 11.92
C ARG A 134 11.93 -8.32 11.11
N LYS A 135 12.72 -9.37 11.31
CA LYS A 135 13.87 -9.67 10.43
C LYS A 135 13.43 -10.14 9.06
N ARG A 136 12.35 -10.93 9.01
CA ARG A 136 11.72 -11.40 7.76
C ARG A 136 10.99 -10.27 7.02
N MET A 137 10.82 -9.10 7.65
CA MET A 137 10.09 -7.96 7.10
C MET A 137 10.90 -6.66 7.19
N GLY A 138 11.48 -6.21 6.08
CA GLY A 138 12.14 -4.92 6.01
C GLY A 138 11.12 -3.78 6.12
N MET A 139 11.44 -2.69 6.82
CA MET A 139 10.54 -1.52 6.95
C MET A 139 11.26 -0.24 6.54
N VAL A 140 10.62 0.54 5.67
CA VAL A 140 11.06 1.86 5.21
C VAL A 140 9.97 2.88 5.52
N PHE A 141 10.34 3.96 6.22
CA PHE A 141 9.41 4.98 6.69
C PHE A 141 9.38 6.19 5.76
N GLN A 142 8.30 6.97 5.87
CA GLN A 142 8.07 8.23 5.17
C GLN A 142 9.23 9.22 5.33
N LYS A 143 9.68 9.41 6.58
CA LYS A 143 10.85 10.22 6.88
C LYS A 143 12.05 9.28 7.00
N PRO A 144 13.12 9.51 6.21
CA PRO A 144 14.35 8.75 6.36
C PRO A 144 14.84 8.82 7.80
N ASN A 145 15.23 7.68 8.37
CA ASN A 145 15.71 7.57 9.74
C ASN A 145 17.07 6.84 9.80
N PRO A 146 18.12 7.39 9.16
CA PRO A 146 19.47 6.88 9.35
C PRO A 146 19.88 7.03 10.82
N PHE A 147 20.59 6.03 11.34
CA PHE A 147 21.20 6.10 12.66
C PHE A 147 22.33 7.14 12.67
N PRO A 148 22.63 7.75 13.83
CA PRO A 148 23.75 8.69 14.01
C PRO A 148 25.11 7.96 13.99
N MET A 149 25.33 7.17 12.95
CA MET A 149 26.47 6.29 12.71
C MET A 149 26.97 6.49 11.28
N SER A 150 28.03 5.76 10.90
CA SER A 150 28.53 5.81 9.53
C SER A 150 27.55 5.21 8.52
N ILE A 151 27.75 5.49 7.24
CA ILE A 151 26.98 4.87 6.14
C ILE A 151 27.13 3.34 6.20
N TYR A 152 28.35 2.85 6.37
CA TYR A 152 28.64 1.42 6.51
C TYR A 152 27.88 0.79 7.67
N GLU A 153 28.01 1.37 8.87
CA GLU A 153 27.38 0.82 10.08
C GLU A 153 25.86 0.89 10.01
N ASN A 154 25.29 1.87 9.31
CA ASN A 154 23.85 1.90 9.03
C ASN A 154 23.42 0.67 8.22
N VAL A 155 24.12 0.35 7.14
CA VAL A 155 23.74 -0.76 6.25
C VAL A 155 23.91 -2.10 6.95
N VAL A 156 25.05 -2.36 7.61
CA VAL A 156 25.33 -3.68 8.19
C VAL A 156 24.68 -3.91 9.56
N TYR A 157 24.02 -2.89 10.12
CA TYR A 157 23.42 -2.96 11.46
C TYR A 157 22.52 -4.19 11.68
N PRO A 158 21.60 -4.55 10.76
CA PRO A 158 20.74 -5.72 10.95
C PRO A 158 21.54 -7.02 11.09
N LEU A 159 22.57 -7.21 10.26
CA LEU A 159 23.44 -8.39 10.31
C LEU A 159 24.22 -8.49 11.63
N ARG A 160 24.67 -7.34 12.17
CA ARG A 160 25.34 -7.31 13.48
C ARG A 160 24.39 -7.72 14.61
N ILE A 161 23.14 -7.28 14.57
CA ILE A 161 22.11 -7.68 15.54
C ILE A 161 21.85 -9.20 15.46
N ASP A 162 21.97 -9.78 14.26
CA ASP A 162 21.91 -11.23 14.04
C ASP A 162 23.21 -11.97 14.41
N GLY A 163 24.18 -11.28 14.99
CA GLY A 163 25.43 -11.86 15.48
C GLY A 163 26.53 -12.01 14.42
N GLU A 164 26.32 -11.54 13.20
CA GLU A 164 27.35 -11.56 12.17
C GLU A 164 28.42 -10.50 12.43
N ASN A 165 29.67 -10.94 12.52
CA ASN A 165 30.82 -10.10 12.83
C ASN A 165 31.99 -10.31 11.86
N ARG A 166 31.89 -11.27 10.92
CA ARG A 166 32.91 -11.55 9.93
C ARG A 166 32.96 -10.41 8.93
N ARG A 167 34.07 -9.68 8.95
CA ARG A 167 34.28 -8.51 8.10
C ARG A 167 34.05 -8.77 6.62
N SER A 168 34.51 -9.91 6.08
CA SER A 168 34.30 -10.25 4.67
C SER A 168 32.82 -10.32 4.30
N VAL A 169 32.00 -10.93 5.16
CA VAL A 169 30.55 -11.05 4.97
C VAL A 169 29.88 -9.68 5.03
N LEU A 170 30.26 -8.87 6.02
CA LEU A 170 29.70 -7.53 6.20
C LEU A 170 30.08 -6.58 5.05
N ASP A 171 31.33 -6.63 4.57
CA ASP A 171 31.80 -5.82 3.45
C ASP A 171 31.05 -6.17 2.16
N GLU A 172 30.90 -7.46 1.86
CA GLU A 172 30.14 -7.94 0.70
C GLU A 172 28.65 -7.56 0.78
N ALA A 173 28.02 -7.78 1.93
CA ALA A 173 26.62 -7.44 2.14
C ALA A 173 26.38 -5.93 2.04
N CYS A 174 27.29 -5.11 2.56
CA CYS A 174 27.23 -3.66 2.47
C CYS A 174 27.28 -3.19 1.02
N GLU A 175 28.28 -3.65 0.24
CA GLU A 175 28.42 -3.31 -1.17
C GLU A 175 27.21 -3.76 -1.98
N ARG A 176 26.78 -5.02 -1.80
CA ARG A 176 25.60 -5.58 -2.48
C ARG A 176 24.34 -4.76 -2.21
N SER A 177 24.10 -4.37 -0.96
CA SER A 177 22.89 -3.65 -0.57
C SER A 177 22.90 -2.19 -1.02
N LEU A 178 24.06 -1.54 -0.99
CA LEU A 178 24.22 -0.18 -1.51
C LEU A 178 24.11 -0.12 -3.04
N LYS A 179 24.53 -1.17 -3.76
CA LYS A 179 24.30 -1.33 -5.19
C LYS A 179 22.82 -1.59 -5.48
N ALA A 180 22.21 -2.52 -4.74
CA ALA A 180 20.78 -2.81 -4.85
C ALA A 180 19.93 -1.58 -4.60
N ALA A 181 20.37 -0.66 -3.71
CA ALA A 181 19.70 0.61 -3.43
C ALA A 181 20.13 1.78 -4.34
N ALA A 182 20.85 1.52 -5.43
CA ALA A 182 21.31 2.52 -6.41
C ALA A 182 22.02 3.75 -5.78
N ILE A 183 22.81 3.54 -4.73
CA ILE A 183 23.54 4.61 -4.01
C ILE A 183 25.04 4.35 -3.90
N TRP A 184 25.53 3.13 -4.22
CA TRP A 184 26.93 2.73 -4.11
C TRP A 184 27.92 3.76 -4.67
N ASP A 185 27.75 4.19 -5.92
CA ASP A 185 28.67 5.12 -6.57
C ASP A 185 28.71 6.51 -5.93
N GLU A 186 27.68 6.89 -5.18
CA GLU A 186 27.59 8.16 -4.47
C GLU A 186 28.25 8.10 -3.07
N VAL A 187 28.52 6.90 -2.53
CA VAL A 187 28.95 6.74 -1.13
C VAL A 187 30.18 5.85 -0.91
N LYS A 188 30.62 5.06 -1.90
CA LYS A 188 31.72 4.09 -1.78
C LYS A 188 33.02 4.69 -1.21
N ASP A 189 33.35 5.92 -1.55
CA ASP A 189 34.58 6.60 -1.09
C ASP A 189 34.44 7.26 0.31
N ARG A 190 33.24 7.19 0.90
CA ARG A 190 32.90 7.86 2.17
C ARG A 190 32.08 7.01 3.12
N LEU A 191 32.16 5.68 3.01
CA LEU A 191 31.41 4.73 3.85
C LEU A 191 31.58 4.95 5.36
N LYS A 192 32.73 5.49 5.80
CA LYS A 192 33.04 5.80 7.20
C LYS A 192 32.50 7.14 7.69
N ARG A 193 31.96 7.99 6.79
CA ARG A 193 31.35 9.28 7.16
C ARG A 193 29.95 9.06 7.71
N SER A 194 29.48 10.04 8.48
CA SER A 194 28.13 10.02 9.07
C SER A 194 27.05 9.95 7.99
N ALA A 195 26.08 9.07 8.18
CA ALA A 195 24.91 8.94 7.32
C ALA A 195 23.99 10.18 7.39
N LEU A 196 24.03 10.93 8.50
CA LEU A 196 23.23 12.16 8.66
C LEU A 196 23.64 13.28 7.70
N GLY A 197 24.84 13.21 7.12
CA GLY A 197 25.33 14.19 6.14
C GLY A 197 24.85 13.95 4.71
N LEU A 198 24.06 12.90 4.46
CA LEU A 198 23.47 12.60 3.16
C LEU A 198 22.26 13.49 2.87
N SER A 199 21.95 13.72 1.59
CA SER A 199 20.69 14.38 1.20
C SER A 199 19.46 13.52 1.55
N GLY A 200 18.26 14.10 1.62
CA GLY A 200 17.04 13.34 1.96
C GLY A 200 16.82 12.10 1.08
N GLY A 201 16.98 12.22 -0.24
CA GLY A 201 16.88 11.08 -1.17
C GLY A 201 18.01 10.05 -1.00
N GLN A 202 19.22 10.49 -0.66
CA GLN A 202 20.33 9.58 -0.33
C GLN A 202 20.07 8.84 0.99
N GLN A 203 19.55 9.53 2.01
CA GLN A 203 19.18 8.93 3.29
C GLN A 203 18.07 7.89 3.10
N GLN A 204 17.09 8.16 2.22
CA GLN A 204 16.03 7.21 1.94
C GLN A 204 16.56 5.94 1.27
N ARG A 205 17.39 6.08 0.24
CA ARG A 205 18.04 4.94 -0.41
C ARG A 205 18.97 4.18 0.54
N LEU A 206 19.65 4.86 1.46
CA LEU A 206 20.41 4.21 2.53
C LEU A 206 19.50 3.40 3.47
N CYS A 207 18.33 3.92 3.84
CA CYS A 207 17.35 3.19 4.66
C CYS A 207 16.81 1.96 3.91
N ILE A 208 16.61 2.06 2.60
CA ILE A 208 16.25 0.92 1.74
C ILE A 208 17.39 -0.11 1.72
N ALA A 209 18.64 0.31 1.50
CA ALA A 209 19.81 -0.56 1.56
C ALA A 209 19.89 -1.33 2.89
N ARG A 210 19.68 -0.62 4.00
CA ARG A 210 19.61 -1.21 5.34
C ARG A 210 18.45 -2.18 5.49
N ALA A 211 17.31 -1.95 4.85
CA ALA A 211 16.15 -2.85 4.92
C ALA A 211 16.37 -4.14 4.11
N VAL A 212 17.05 -4.07 2.97
CA VAL A 212 17.27 -5.24 2.09
C VAL A 212 18.51 -6.07 2.43
N VAL A 213 19.44 -5.55 3.25
CA VAL A 213 20.69 -6.25 3.61
C VAL A 213 20.47 -7.60 4.28
N ALA A 214 19.36 -7.74 5.03
CA ALA A 214 18.96 -8.94 5.75
C ALA A 214 18.16 -9.92 4.87
N ASP A 215 18.01 -9.62 3.57
CA ASP A 215 17.28 -10.43 2.60
C ASP A 215 15.85 -10.78 3.07
N PRO A 216 15.00 -9.77 3.39
CA PRO A 216 13.68 -10.01 3.95
C PRO A 216 12.73 -10.66 2.93
N GLU A 217 11.71 -11.36 3.41
CA GLU A 217 10.66 -11.94 2.55
C GLU A 217 9.73 -10.86 1.97
N VAL A 218 9.46 -9.82 2.77
CA VAL A 218 8.59 -8.69 2.40
C VAL A 218 9.24 -7.37 2.82
N LEU A 219 9.21 -6.39 1.92
CA LEU A 219 9.61 -5.01 2.16
C LEU A 219 8.37 -4.13 2.30
N LEU A 220 8.18 -3.61 3.52
CA LEU A 220 7.09 -2.71 3.89
C LEU A 220 7.55 -1.25 3.70
N MET A 221 6.79 -0.46 2.96
CA MET A 221 7.13 0.94 2.69
C MET A 221 5.95 1.87 3.04
N ASP A 222 6.14 2.77 4.00
CA ASP A 222 5.11 3.73 4.43
C ASP A 222 5.39 5.11 3.81
N GLU A 223 4.76 5.44 2.68
CA GLU A 223 4.93 6.68 1.91
C GLU A 223 6.39 7.07 1.58
N PRO A 224 7.17 6.18 0.95
CA PRO A 224 8.63 6.30 0.87
C PRO A 224 9.14 7.52 0.09
N CYS A 225 8.31 8.18 -0.72
CA CYS A 225 8.70 9.34 -1.53
C CYS A 225 8.06 10.67 -1.10
N SER A 226 7.19 10.66 -0.09
CA SER A 226 6.36 11.84 0.25
C SER A 226 7.16 13.05 0.77
N ALA A 227 8.37 12.83 1.30
CA ALA A 227 9.27 13.88 1.80
C ALA A 227 10.43 14.19 0.84
N LEU A 228 10.39 13.70 -0.40
CA LEU A 228 11.49 13.80 -1.37
C LEU A 228 11.20 14.83 -2.46
N ASP A 229 12.26 15.39 -3.03
CA ASP A 229 12.17 16.18 -4.27
C ASP A 229 11.82 15.27 -5.48
N PRO A 230 11.39 15.84 -6.62
CA PRO A 230 10.99 15.05 -7.78
C PRO A 230 12.09 14.15 -8.35
N ILE A 231 13.36 14.58 -8.32
CA ILE A 231 14.49 13.79 -8.85
C ILE A 231 14.75 12.58 -7.93
N ALA A 232 14.76 12.82 -6.62
CA ALA A 232 14.89 11.76 -5.62
C ALA A 232 13.69 10.79 -5.66
N THR A 233 12.47 11.29 -5.91
CA THR A 233 11.27 10.47 -6.07
C THR A 233 11.42 9.48 -7.21
N LEU A 234 11.81 9.94 -8.40
CA LEU A 234 11.99 9.08 -9.57
C LEU A 234 13.02 7.97 -9.31
N ARG A 235 14.15 8.32 -8.69
CA ARG A 235 15.19 7.34 -8.34
C ARG A 235 14.71 6.28 -7.35
N VAL A 236 13.85 6.65 -6.41
CA VAL A 236 13.26 5.68 -5.47
C VAL A 236 12.20 4.82 -6.16
N GLU A 237 11.43 5.37 -7.10
CA GLU A 237 10.46 4.61 -7.90
C GLU A 237 11.14 3.58 -8.82
N GLU A 238 12.20 3.97 -9.52
CA GLU A 238 13.05 3.06 -10.30
C GLU A 238 13.62 1.95 -9.42
N LEU A 239 14.12 2.32 -8.24
CA LEU A 239 14.65 1.39 -7.26
C LEU A 239 13.60 0.38 -6.76
N ILE A 240 12.36 0.81 -6.51
CA ILE A 240 11.28 -0.10 -6.11
C ILE A 240 11.05 -1.16 -7.17
N HIS A 241 11.08 -0.78 -8.45
CA HIS A 241 10.93 -1.70 -9.57
C HIS A 241 12.09 -2.71 -9.67
N GLU A 242 13.33 -2.27 -9.43
CA GLU A 242 14.49 -3.17 -9.41
C GLU A 242 14.45 -4.14 -8.23
N ILE A 243 14.07 -3.66 -7.05
CA ILE A 243 13.94 -4.47 -5.82
C ILE A 243 12.82 -5.49 -5.96
N SER A 244 11.70 -5.13 -6.59
CA SER A 244 10.56 -6.05 -6.73
C SER A 244 10.84 -7.29 -7.57
N GLN A 245 11.90 -7.28 -8.39
CA GLN A 245 12.38 -8.46 -9.11
C GLN A 245 12.89 -9.58 -8.17
N ARG A 246 13.20 -9.24 -6.91
CA ARG A 246 13.76 -10.17 -5.92
C ARG A 246 12.97 -10.24 -4.63
N PHE A 247 12.25 -9.16 -4.28
CA PHE A 247 11.56 -9.02 -3.01
C PHE A 247 10.07 -8.77 -3.25
N THR A 248 9.22 -9.21 -2.31
CA THR A 248 7.84 -8.74 -2.29
C THR A 248 7.78 -7.35 -1.67
N VAL A 249 7.00 -6.42 -2.25
CA VAL A 249 6.87 -5.06 -1.73
C VAL A 249 5.40 -4.77 -1.40
N LEU A 250 5.15 -4.33 -0.16
CA LEU A 250 3.86 -3.76 0.25
C LEU A 250 4.07 -2.27 0.55
N ILE A 251 3.52 -1.40 -0.30
CA ILE A 251 3.75 0.05 -0.25
C ILE A 251 2.46 0.80 0.07
N VAL A 252 2.52 1.73 1.00
CA VAL A 252 1.47 2.73 1.23
C VAL A 252 1.83 3.98 0.45
N THR A 253 0.90 4.50 -0.35
CA THR A 253 1.06 5.80 -1.01
C THR A 253 -0.28 6.49 -1.19
N HIS A 254 -0.27 7.82 -1.10
CA HIS A 254 -1.39 8.67 -1.50
C HIS A 254 -1.17 9.34 -2.86
N ASN A 255 -0.05 9.05 -3.53
CA ASN A 255 0.25 9.55 -4.87
C ASN A 255 -0.20 8.52 -5.90
N MET A 256 -1.31 8.81 -6.59
CA MET A 256 -1.92 7.88 -7.53
C MET A 256 -1.02 7.61 -8.74
N HIS A 257 -0.31 8.62 -9.21
CA HIS A 257 0.65 8.46 -10.30
C HIS A 257 1.83 7.57 -9.91
N GLN A 258 2.28 7.65 -8.66
CA GLN A 258 3.29 6.73 -8.15
C GLN A 258 2.75 5.30 -8.13
N ALA A 259 1.57 5.09 -7.54
CA ALA A 259 0.95 3.76 -7.49
C ALA A 259 0.87 3.12 -8.89
N THR A 260 0.39 3.86 -9.89
CA THR A 260 0.32 3.38 -11.28
C THR A 260 1.69 3.01 -11.87
N ARG A 261 2.76 3.72 -11.51
CA ARG A 261 4.11 3.48 -12.06
C ARG A 261 4.86 2.33 -11.39
N VAL A 262 4.66 2.12 -10.09
CA VAL A 262 5.51 1.20 -9.30
C VAL A 262 4.83 -0.10 -8.91
N SER A 263 3.50 -0.20 -8.98
CA SER A 263 2.77 -1.35 -8.44
C SER A 263 2.21 -2.28 -9.50
N ASP A 264 2.27 -3.58 -9.23
CA ASP A 264 1.60 -4.62 -10.02
C ASP A 264 0.12 -4.73 -9.62
N PHE A 265 -0.16 -4.59 -8.31
CA PHE A 265 -1.51 -4.64 -7.74
C PHE A 265 -1.79 -3.42 -6.88
N THR A 266 -3.03 -2.96 -6.85
CA THR A 266 -3.46 -1.81 -6.05
C THR A 266 -4.72 -2.14 -5.26
N ALA A 267 -4.67 -1.94 -3.94
CA ALA A 267 -5.79 -2.06 -3.01
C ALA A 267 -6.23 -0.66 -2.56
N PHE A 268 -7.48 -0.31 -2.89
CA PHE A 268 -8.12 0.92 -2.44
C PHE A 268 -8.78 0.73 -1.08
N MET A 269 -8.37 1.54 -0.10
CA MET A 269 -8.90 1.55 1.25
C MET A 269 -9.69 2.82 1.55
N TYR A 270 -10.81 2.66 2.26
CA TYR A 270 -11.63 3.77 2.74
C TYR A 270 -12.16 3.49 4.15
N LEU A 271 -11.94 4.45 5.08
CA LEU A 271 -12.36 4.36 6.50
C LEU A 271 -12.18 2.97 7.13
N GLY A 272 -10.95 2.44 7.02
CA GLY A 272 -10.57 1.18 7.66
C GLY A 272 -11.04 -0.08 6.93
N ARG A 273 -11.61 0.03 5.73
CA ARG A 273 -12.10 -1.09 4.92
C ARG A 273 -11.39 -1.17 3.59
N LEU A 274 -11.23 -2.39 3.08
CA LEU A 274 -10.87 -2.64 1.69
C LEU A 274 -12.11 -2.41 0.82
N VAL A 275 -11.97 -1.66 -0.26
CA VAL A 275 -13.09 -1.29 -1.14
C VAL A 275 -12.95 -2.00 -2.48
N GLU A 276 -11.79 -1.91 -3.11
CA GLU A 276 -11.49 -2.56 -4.38
C GLU A 276 -10.03 -3.01 -4.42
N TYR A 277 -9.76 -4.18 -4.98
CA TYR A 277 -8.41 -4.73 -5.11
C TYR A 277 -8.26 -5.47 -6.45
N GLY A 278 -7.19 -5.18 -7.18
CA GLY A 278 -6.91 -5.85 -8.44
C GLY A 278 -5.57 -5.45 -9.04
N ALA A 279 -5.29 -5.96 -10.25
CA ALA A 279 -4.14 -5.52 -11.03
C ALA A 279 -4.18 -4.00 -11.21
N THR A 280 -3.04 -3.34 -11.00
CA THR A 280 -2.95 -1.88 -11.03
C THR A 280 -3.40 -1.33 -12.38
N ALA A 281 -3.00 -1.96 -13.49
CA ALA A 281 -3.44 -1.54 -14.82
C ALA A 281 -4.97 -1.53 -14.95
N ASP A 282 -5.63 -2.60 -14.49
CA ASP A 282 -7.07 -2.76 -14.60
C ASP A 282 -7.83 -1.83 -13.65
N LEU A 283 -7.40 -1.72 -12.39
CA LEU A 283 -8.04 -0.82 -11.42
C LEU A 283 -7.97 0.65 -11.86
N PHE A 284 -6.87 1.07 -12.48
CA PHE A 284 -6.71 2.46 -12.94
C PHE A 284 -7.37 2.76 -14.29
N GLN A 285 -7.55 1.77 -15.16
CA GLN A 285 -8.18 1.95 -16.47
C GLN A 285 -9.68 1.64 -16.46
N ASN A 286 -10.08 0.58 -15.75
CA ASN A 286 -11.43 0.05 -15.71
C ASN A 286 -11.82 -0.33 -14.27
N PRO A 287 -11.89 0.62 -13.33
CA PRO A 287 -12.37 0.36 -11.98
C PRO A 287 -13.80 -0.19 -12.01
N LYS A 288 -14.09 -1.16 -11.15
CA LYS A 288 -15.42 -1.78 -11.04
C LYS A 288 -16.37 -0.95 -10.18
N LEU A 289 -15.84 -0.07 -9.32
CA LEU A 289 -16.64 0.84 -8.49
C LEU A 289 -16.50 2.30 -8.95
N PRO A 290 -17.62 3.04 -9.14
CA PRO A 290 -17.59 4.48 -9.45
C PRO A 290 -16.82 5.30 -8.41
N GLU A 291 -16.87 4.91 -7.14
CA GLU A 291 -16.16 5.56 -6.05
C GLU A 291 -14.63 5.40 -6.18
N THR A 292 -14.16 4.24 -6.65
CA THR A 292 -12.75 4.01 -6.97
C THR A 292 -12.33 4.91 -8.12
N GLU A 293 -13.14 5.00 -9.18
CA GLU A 293 -12.90 5.91 -10.32
C GLU A 293 -12.77 7.37 -9.87
N GLN A 294 -13.69 7.83 -9.02
CA GLN A 294 -13.65 9.18 -8.48
C GLN A 294 -12.37 9.42 -7.68
N TYR A 295 -11.92 8.43 -6.89
CA TYR A 295 -10.69 8.53 -6.12
C TYR A 295 -9.45 8.66 -7.00
N ILE A 296 -9.27 7.73 -7.94
CA ILE A 296 -8.07 7.71 -8.81
C ILE A 296 -8.00 8.91 -9.76
N THR A 297 -9.15 9.46 -10.16
CA THR A 297 -9.21 10.65 -11.04
C THR A 297 -9.18 11.97 -10.27
N GLY A 298 -9.10 11.94 -8.93
CA GLY A 298 -9.06 13.15 -8.09
C GLY A 298 -10.39 13.89 -7.99
N ARG A 299 -11.51 13.26 -8.34
CA ARG A 299 -12.88 13.80 -8.23
C ARG A 299 -13.56 13.43 -6.91
N PHE A 300 -12.78 13.01 -5.93
CA PHE A 300 -13.25 12.42 -4.69
C PHE A 300 -13.42 13.49 -3.62
N GLY A 301 -14.68 13.78 -3.26
CA GLY A 301 -15.05 14.81 -2.30
C GLY A 301 -16.52 15.18 -2.40
#